data_AF-A0A5N5SXZ7-F1
#
_entry.id   AF-A0A5N5SXZ7-F1
#
_cell.length_a   1.000
_cell.length_b   1.000
_cell.length_c   1.000
_cell.angle_alpha   90.00
_cell.angle_beta   90.00
_cell.angle_gamma   90.00
#
_symmetry.space_group_name_H-M   'P 1'
#
loop_
_entity.id
_entity.type
_entity.pdbx_description
1 polymer ?
#
loop_
_entity_poly.entity_id
_entity_poly.type
_entity_poly.pdbx_seq_one_letter_code
_entity_poly.pdbx_strand_id
1 'polypeptide(L)'
;MYVPMALLICISYAGCSSGVAVSIICFAVSMSAATQCGYLCSFQELAPNYAGTLTGISNTVASIPGFLAPIITSAIIEGQPTIEQWNKIFMVASFIYFVTGTFNLLFMSSEVQPWNSWEQILEE
;
A
#
# COMPACT_ATOMS: atom_id res chain seq x y z
N MET A 1 -4.38 2.53 -5.75
CA MET A 1 -2.98 2.96 -5.49
C MET A 1 -2.61 4.32 -6.08
N TYR A 2 -2.97 4.65 -7.32
CA TYR A 2 -2.64 5.97 -7.92
C TYR A 2 -3.40 7.16 -7.31
N VAL A 3 -4.63 6.95 -6.80
CA VAL A 3 -5.43 8.00 -6.15
C VAL A 3 -4.75 8.53 -4.87
N PRO A 4 -4.40 7.71 -3.86
CA PRO A 4 -3.68 8.21 -2.69
C PRO A 4 -2.31 8.80 -3.04
N MET A 5 -1.62 8.30 -4.07
CA MET A 5 -0.38 8.90 -4.59
C MET A 5 -0.59 10.35 -5.04
N ALA A 6 -1.60 10.61 -5.88
CA ALA A 6 -1.90 11.96 -6.36
C ALA A 6 -2.24 12.91 -5.21
N LEU A 7 -3.01 12.43 -4.22
CA LEU A 7 -3.37 13.22 -3.04
C LEU A 7 -2.16 13.57 -2.16
N LEU A 8 -1.20 12.64 -1.99
CA LEU A 8 0.04 12.89 -1.27
C LEU A 8 0.93 13.91 -1.97
N ILE A 9 0.98 13.89 -3.32
CA ILE A 9 1.66 14.94 -4.09
C ILE A 9 0.97 16.29 -3.87
N CYS A 10 -0.37 16.33 -3.88
CA CYS A 10 -1.13 17.56 -3.63
C CYS A 10 -0.87 18.14 -2.23
N ILE A 11 -0.71 17.31 -1.20
CA ILE A 11 -0.36 17.76 0.16
C ILE A 11 0.97 18.52 0.18
N SER A 12 1.95 18.09 -0.62
CA SER A 12 3.25 18.78 -0.69
C SER A 12 3.14 20.23 -1.17
N TYR A 13 2.05 20.59 -1.85
CA TYR A 13 1.74 21.95 -2.30
C TYR A 13 0.77 22.70 -1.38
N ALA A 14 0.24 22.07 -0.32
CA ALA A 14 -0.77 22.65 0.56
C ALA A 14 -0.25 23.78 1.50
N GLY A 15 1.07 23.98 1.57
CA GLY A 15 1.69 25.11 2.29
C GLY A 15 1.47 25.08 3.81
N CYS A 16 1.31 26.26 4.43
CA CYS A 16 1.21 26.43 5.90
C CYS A 16 -0.18 26.14 6.50
N SER A 17 -1.20 25.82 5.70
CA SER A 17 -2.55 25.59 6.23
C SER A 17 -2.70 24.16 6.75
N SER A 18 -2.51 23.97 8.05
CA SER A 18 -2.61 22.66 8.70
C SER A 18 -3.99 22.02 8.51
N GLY A 19 -5.08 22.80 8.50
CA GLY A 19 -6.44 22.27 8.32
C GLY A 19 -6.66 21.64 6.95
N VAL A 20 -6.13 22.27 5.89
CA VAL A 20 -6.23 21.74 4.52
C VAL A 20 -5.39 20.48 4.39
N ALA A 21 -4.14 20.49 4.89
CA ALA A 21 -3.27 19.32 4.84
C ALA A 21 -3.88 18.09 5.54
N VAL A 22 -4.45 18.28 6.75
CA VAL A 22 -5.11 17.20 7.49
C VAL A 22 -6.32 16.65 6.74
N SER A 23 -7.15 17.53 6.14
CA SER A 23 -8.32 17.08 5.37
C SER A 23 -7.94 16.21 4.17
N ILE A 24 -6.87 16.57 3.45
CA ILE A 24 -6.39 15.81 2.29
C ILE A 24 -5.77 14.48 2.74
N ILE A 25 -4.99 14.45 3.82
CA ILE A 25 -4.43 13.21 4.37
C ILE A 25 -5.55 12.27 4.79
N CYS A 26 -6.58 12.79 5.47
CA CYS A 26 -7.71 12.00 5.92
C CYS A 26 -8.43 11.35 4.73
N PHE A 27 -8.68 12.14 3.67
CA PHE A 27 -9.28 11.63 2.44
C PHE A 27 -8.38 10.61 1.73
N ALA A 28 -7.06 10.84 1.69
CA ALA A 28 -6.10 9.89 1.12
C ALA A 28 -6.12 8.54 1.85
N VAL A 29 -6.15 8.57 3.19
CA VAL A 29 -6.25 7.35 4.02
C VAL A 29 -7.58 6.63 3.79
N SER A 30 -8.70 7.36 3.66
CA SER A 30 -10.00 6.77 3.32
C SER A 30 -9.96 6.05 1.96
N MET A 31 -9.31 6.63 0.95
CA MET A 31 -9.16 5.99 -0.36
C MET A 31 -8.23 4.76 -0.32
N SER A 32 -7.21 4.77 0.56
CA SER A 32 -6.36 3.60 0.79
C SER A 32 -7.15 2.42 1.37
N ALA A 33 -8.15 2.68 2.23
CA ALA A 33 -9.02 1.63 2.79
C ALA A 33 -9.79 0.87 1.69
N ALA A 34 -10.27 1.57 0.66
CA ALA A 34 -10.92 0.92 -0.49
C ALA A 34 -9.97 -0.02 -1.25
N THR A 35 -8.68 0.32 -1.34
CA THR A 35 -7.66 -0.56 -1.94
C THR A 35 -7.41 -1.80 -1.09
N GLN A 36 -7.42 -1.65 0.24
CA GLN A 36 -7.25 -2.76 1.18
C GLN A 36 -8.38 -3.79 1.07
N CYS A 37 -9.62 -3.33 0.88
CA CYS A 37 -10.77 -4.21 0.67
C CYS A 37 -10.59 -5.08 -0.59
N GLY A 38 -10.16 -4.49 -1.70
CA GLY A 38 -9.92 -5.23 -2.94
C GLY A 38 -8.85 -6.32 -2.78
N TYR A 39 -7.75 -6.00 -2.10
CA TYR A 39 -6.67 -6.94 -1.83
C TYR A 39 -7.11 -8.17 -1.02
N LEU A 40 -7.97 -8.00 -0.01
CA LEU A 40 -8.50 -9.12 0.77
C LEU A 40 -9.37 -10.05 -0.08
N CYS A 41 -10.18 -9.50 -0.99
CA CYS A 41 -10.96 -10.29 -1.94
C CYS A 41 -10.06 -11.02 -2.95
N SER A 42 -8.97 -10.41 -3.41
CA SER A 42 -8.09 -11.01 -4.42
C SER A 42 -7.50 -12.36 -3.99
N PHE A 43 -7.13 -12.57 -2.72
CA PHE A 43 -6.65 -13.88 -2.27
C PHE A 43 -7.73 -14.97 -2.27
N GLN A 44 -8.96 -14.57 -1.93
CA GLN A 44 -10.11 -15.47 -1.91
C GLN A 44 -10.43 -15.94 -3.33
N GLU A 45 -10.34 -15.05 -4.31
CA GLU A 45 -10.58 -15.37 -5.73
C GLU A 45 -9.41 -16.15 -6.35
N LEU A 46 -8.18 -15.82 -6.00
CA LEU A 46 -6.98 -16.45 -6.57
C LEU A 46 -6.80 -17.92 -6.16
N ALA A 47 -7.03 -18.24 -4.88
CA ALA A 47 -6.84 -19.58 -4.36
C ALA A 47 -7.71 -19.82 -3.10
N PRO A 48 -9.03 -20.09 -3.25
CA PRO A 48 -9.95 -20.24 -2.12
C PRO A 48 -9.53 -21.32 -1.11
N ASN A 49 -8.87 -22.40 -1.56
CA ASN A 49 -8.43 -23.48 -0.68
C ASN A 49 -7.20 -23.11 0.16
N TYR A 50 -6.37 -22.19 -0.33
CA TYR A 50 -5.14 -21.72 0.31
C TYR A 50 -5.22 -20.26 0.79
N ALA A 51 -6.41 -19.66 0.75
CA ALA A 51 -6.63 -18.24 1.02
C ALA A 51 -6.11 -17.82 2.41
N GLY A 52 -6.33 -18.66 3.43
CA GLY A 52 -5.83 -18.41 4.79
C GLY A 52 -4.30 -18.39 4.87
N THR A 53 -3.63 -19.37 4.27
CA THR A 53 -2.16 -19.45 4.24
C THR A 53 -1.55 -18.31 3.45
N LEU A 54 -2.10 -17.99 2.27
CA LEU A 54 -1.64 -16.86 1.44
C LEU A 54 -1.81 -15.52 2.17
N THR A 55 -2.96 -15.30 2.80
CA THR A 55 -3.21 -14.10 3.60
C THR A 55 -2.23 -14.00 4.77
N GLY A 56 -1.93 -15.13 5.44
CA GLY A 56 -0.96 -15.20 6.53
C GLY A 56 0.45 -14.82 6.09
N ILE A 57 0.95 -15.41 5.00
CA ILE A 57 2.27 -15.09 4.42
C ILE A 57 2.33 -13.62 4.00
N SER A 58 1.27 -13.11 3.37
CA SER A 58 1.27 -11.72 2.94
C SER A 58 1.25 -10.74 4.11
N ASN A 59 0.60 -11.09 5.23
CA ASN A 59 0.61 -10.28 6.45
C ASN A 59 2.00 -10.23 7.11
N THR A 60 2.75 -11.33 7.09
CA THR A 60 4.14 -11.32 7.61
C THR A 60 5.04 -10.42 6.78
N VAL A 61 4.91 -10.44 5.45
CA VAL A 61 5.63 -9.51 4.57
C VAL A 61 5.17 -8.07 4.80
N ALA A 62 3.87 -7.84 4.97
CA ALA A 62 3.29 -6.51 5.23
C ALA A 62 3.72 -5.90 6.58
N SER A 63 4.16 -6.73 7.53
CA SER A 63 4.68 -6.27 8.81
C SER A 63 6.06 -5.61 8.69
N ILE A 64 6.83 -5.93 7.65
CA ILE A 64 8.19 -5.38 7.45
C ILE A 64 8.18 -3.86 7.23
N PRO A 65 7.38 -3.32 6.28
CA PRO A 65 7.21 -1.87 6.16
C PRO A 65 6.73 -1.19 7.43
N GLY A 66 5.94 -1.89 8.26
CA GLY A 66 5.36 -1.37 9.49
C GLY A 66 6.40 -0.86 10.50
N PHE A 67 7.54 -1.55 10.62
CA PHE A 67 8.64 -1.09 11.48
C PHE A 67 9.65 -0.20 10.75
N LEU A 68 9.81 -0.34 9.44
CA LEU A 68 10.74 0.49 8.65
C LEU A 68 10.24 1.93 8.48
N ALA A 69 8.93 2.12 8.29
CA ALA A 69 8.32 3.44 8.09
C ALA A 69 8.65 4.45 9.21
N PRO A 70 8.48 4.13 10.51
CA PRO A 70 8.84 5.05 11.58
C PRO A 70 10.34 5.30 11.67
N ILE A 71 11.21 4.32 11.38
CA ILE A 71 12.68 4.49 11.39
C ILE A 71 13.12 5.49 10.32
N ILE A 72 12.58 5.37 9.10
CA ILE A 72 12.87 6.29 8.00
C ILE A 72 12.33 7.68 8.32
N THR A 73 11.09 7.75 8.84
CA THR A 73 10.44 9.01 9.21
C THR A 73 11.21 9.72 10.32
N SER A 74 11.66 9.00 11.34
CA SER A 74 12.46 9.56 12.44
C SER A 74 13.81 10.07 11.96
N ALA A 75 14.47 9.36 11.04
CA ALA A 75 15.74 9.79 10.47
C ALA A 75 15.60 11.06 9.60
N ILE A 76 14.46 11.25 8.91
CA ILE A 76 14.21 12.43 8.07
C ILE A 76 13.84 13.66 8.92
N ILE A 77 13.14 13.46 10.03
CA ILE A 77 12.64 14.54 10.90
C ILE A 77 13.68 14.99 11.96
N GLU A 78 14.76 14.24 12.11
CA GLU A 78 15.74 14.44 13.19
C GLU A 78 16.24 15.91 13.25
N GLY A 79 15.94 16.60 14.36
CA GLY A 79 16.35 17.97 14.62
C GLY A 79 15.22 19.00 14.63
N GLN A 80 14.33 19.07 13.62
CA GLN A 80 13.20 20.03 13.57
C GLN A 80 12.09 19.63 12.58
N PRO A 81 10.86 19.30 13.05
CA PRO A 81 9.74 18.93 12.17
C PRO A 81 9.24 20.13 11.36
N THR A 82 9.88 20.36 10.21
CA THR A 82 9.54 21.42 9.25
C THR A 82 8.65 20.87 8.14
N ILE A 83 7.85 21.74 7.52
CA ILE A 83 6.99 21.37 6.38
C ILE A 83 7.83 20.77 5.23
N GLU A 84 9.05 21.25 5.03
CA GLU A 84 9.94 20.77 3.97
C GLU A 84 10.39 19.32 4.18
N GLN A 85 10.63 18.90 5.44
CA GLN A 85 10.94 17.50 5.75
C GLN A 85 9.72 16.59 5.57
N TRP A 86 8.53 17.06 5.96
CA TRP A 86 7.28 16.31 5.72
C TRP A 86 6.99 16.16 4.22
N ASN A 87 7.27 17.17 3.41
CA ASN A 87 7.16 17.07 1.95
C ASN A 87 8.09 16.00 1.37
N LYS A 88 9.31 15.84 1.92
CA LYS A 88 10.22 14.74 1.53
C LYS A 88 9.62 13.38 1.89
N ILE A 89 9.02 13.24 3.07
CA ILE A 89 8.35 11.99 3.48
C ILE A 89 7.17 11.67 2.55
N PHE A 90 6.34 12.66 2.22
CA PHE A 90 5.21 12.47 1.31
C PHE A 90 5.66 12.14 -0.12
N MET A 91 6.76 12.71 -0.60
CA MET A 91 7.36 12.32 -1.89
C MET A 91 7.84 10.87 -1.89
N VAL A 92 8.54 10.43 -0.83
CA VAL A 92 8.97 9.03 -0.70
C VAL A 92 7.76 8.08 -0.66
N ALA A 93 6.73 8.41 0.12
CA ALA A 93 5.50 7.63 0.19
C ALA A 93 4.80 7.56 -1.18
N SER A 94 4.71 8.69 -1.90
CA SER A 94 4.16 8.74 -3.26
C SER A 94 4.94 7.86 -4.23
N PHE A 95 6.26 7.87 -4.17
CA PHE A 95 7.11 7.01 -5.01
C PHE A 95 6.84 5.52 -4.74
N ILE A 96 6.71 5.13 -3.48
CA ILE A 96 6.34 3.76 -3.10
C ILE A 96 4.98 3.38 -3.70
N TYR A 97 3.95 4.23 -3.56
CA TYR A 97 2.64 3.97 -4.16
C TYR A 97 2.69 3.84 -5.69
N PHE A 98 3.54 4.61 -6.37
CA PHE A 98 3.73 4.52 -7.81
C PHE A 98 4.35 3.17 -8.22
N VAL A 99 5.43 2.77 -7.56
CA VAL A 99 6.12 1.49 -7.85
C VAL A 99 5.19 0.32 -7.56
N THR A 100 4.54 0.30 -6.39
CA THR A 100 3.61 -0.76 -6.03
C THR A 100 2.42 -0.80 -6.98
N GLY A 101 1.83 0.35 -7.33
CA GLY A 101 0.72 0.43 -8.28
C GLY A 101 1.10 -0.11 -9.65
N THR A 102 2.27 0.26 -10.16
CA THR A 102 2.77 -0.19 -11.46
C THR A 102 3.06 -1.69 -11.45
N PHE A 103 3.65 -2.20 -10.38
CA PHE A 103 3.87 -3.64 -10.23
C PHE A 103 2.55 -4.42 -10.22
N ASN A 104 1.55 -3.96 -9.47
CA ASN A 104 0.23 -4.58 -9.47
C ASN A 104 -0.42 -4.51 -10.86
N LEU A 105 -0.29 -3.40 -11.57
CA LEU A 105 -0.87 -3.25 -12.91
C LEU A 105 -0.26 -4.20 -13.95
N LEU A 106 1.01 -4.57 -13.79
CA LEU A 106 1.72 -5.47 -14.71
C LEU A 106 1.54 -6.97 -14.36
N PHE A 107 1.47 -7.31 -13.07
CA PHE A 107 1.55 -8.70 -12.60
C PHE A 107 0.29 -9.24 -11.95
N MET A 108 -0.70 -8.40 -11.63
CA MET A 108 -1.93 -8.86 -10.98
C MET A 108 -2.80 -9.63 -11.97
N SER A 109 -3.23 -10.82 -11.58
CA SER A 109 -4.20 -11.65 -12.29
C SER A 109 -5.40 -11.93 -11.39
N SER A 110 -6.56 -12.08 -12.01
CA SER A 110 -7.84 -12.40 -11.33
C SER A 110 -8.31 -13.83 -11.59
N GLU A 111 -7.49 -14.66 -12.25
CA GLU A 111 -7.84 -16.05 -12.53
C GLU A 111 -7.40 -16.99 -11.39
N VAL A 112 -8.23 -18.00 -11.11
CA VAL A 112 -7.91 -19.06 -10.15
C VAL A 112 -6.64 -19.76 -10.60
N GLN A 113 -5.66 -19.84 -9.71
CA GLN A 113 -4.37 -20.43 -10.06
C GLN A 113 -4.47 -21.97 -10.12
N PRO A 114 -3.75 -22.63 -11.06
CA PRO A 114 -3.89 -24.07 -11.29
C PRO A 114 -3.50 -24.93 -10.09
N TRP A 115 -2.62 -24.43 -9.22
CA TRP A 115 -2.23 -25.11 -7.97
C TRP A 115 -3.28 -25.01 -6.84
N ASN A 116 -4.42 -24.35 -7.07
CA ASN A 116 -5.47 -24.21 -6.06
C ASN A 116 -6.18 -25.54 -5.75
N SER A 117 -6.22 -26.50 -6.68
CA SER A 117 -6.89 -27.81 -6.53
C SER A 117 -5.86 -28.94 -6.51
N TRP A 118 -5.80 -29.69 -5.41
CA TRP A 118 -4.95 -30.89 -5.25
C TRP A 118 -5.33 -32.02 -6.22
N GLU A 119 -6.58 -32.07 -6.70
CA GLU A 119 -7.06 -33.07 -7.65
C GLU A 119 -6.38 -32.98 -9.02
N GLN A 120 -6.02 -31.77 -9.49
CA GLN A 120 -5.32 -31.59 -10.76
C GLN A 120 -3.83 -31.95 -10.68
N ILE A 121 -3.22 -31.92 -9.49
CA ILE A 121 -1.80 -32.23 -9.27
C ILE A 121 -1.56 -33.75 -9.19
N LEU A 122 -2.60 -34.54 -8.88
CA LEU A 122 -2.52 -36.00 -8.77
C LEU A 122 -2.89 -36.73 -10.08
N GLU A 123 -3.42 -36.02 -11.07
CA GLU A 123 -3.75 -36.55 -12.40
C GLU A 123 -2.65 -36.31 -13.46
N GLU A 124 -1.62 -35.50 -13.17
CA GLU A 124 -0.37 -35.37 -13.94
C GLU A 124 0.77 -36.21 -13.34
#